data_AF-A0AAU5Q2P4-F1
#
_entry.id   AF-A0AAU5Q2P4-F1
#
_cell.length_a   1.000
_cell.length_b   1.000
_cell.length_c   1.000
_cell.angle_alpha   90.00
_cell.angle_beta   90.00
_cell.angle_gamma   90.00
#
_symmetry.space_group_name_H-M   'P 1'
#
loop_
_entity.id
_entity.type
_entity.pdbx_description
1 polymer ?
#
loop_
_entity_poly.entity_id
_entity_poly.type
_entity_poly.pdbx_seq_one_letter_code
_entity_poly.pdbx_strand_id
1 'polypeptide(L)'
;MRSGATYTRHFDLETRQHELLGLDLGEGAPRRTLVLGFVLYLLWTGGLLLILGLPGKFTFTLYFLPPLLTAIFGTQRSRKNERRWNITYWALTVRYVALGHRPIICGGRRSASRVEWIPRRERMTSRGGLRPGRDAGRDASTGPAPLAGAPIRLDARPRLYGPDQVYKARGRRRGKTTGKTA
;
A
#
# COMPACT_ATOMS: atom_id res chain seq x y z
N MET A 1 8.48 -35.95 18.50
CA MET A 1 8.80 -34.58 18.08
C MET A 1 7.75 -33.64 18.64
N ARG A 2 8.12 -32.62 19.43
CA ARG A 2 7.17 -31.63 20.00
C ARG A 2 7.25 -30.34 19.18
N SER A 3 6.22 -30.02 18.42
CA SER A 3 6.09 -28.75 17.71
C SER A 3 5.48 -27.71 18.64
N GLY A 4 6.29 -26.76 19.11
CA GLY A 4 5.77 -25.56 19.77
C GLY A 4 5.37 -24.54 18.70
N ALA A 5 4.07 -24.35 18.48
CA ALA A 5 3.56 -23.25 17.69
C ALA A 5 3.31 -22.05 18.61
N THR A 6 4.07 -20.97 18.43
CA THR A 6 3.82 -19.71 19.14
C THR A 6 2.67 -18.98 18.45
N TYR A 7 1.44 -19.20 18.93
CA TYR A 7 0.26 -18.46 18.49
C TYR A 7 0.18 -17.10 19.19
N THR A 8 1.00 -16.14 18.81
CA THR A 8 0.76 -14.73 19.15
C THR A 8 -0.16 -14.12 18.10
N ARG A 9 -1.45 -14.48 18.15
CA ARG A 9 -2.48 -13.70 17.44
C ARG A 9 -2.74 -12.46 18.28
N HIS A 10 -2.37 -11.29 17.77
CA HIS A 10 -2.72 -10.02 18.42
C HIS A 10 -4.25 -9.90 18.47
N PHE A 11 -4.81 -9.74 19.67
CA PHE A 11 -6.21 -9.36 19.83
C PHE A 11 -6.39 -7.94 19.30
N ASP A 12 -7.12 -7.80 18.20
CA ASP A 12 -7.62 -6.51 17.71
C ASP A 12 -8.90 -6.18 18.48
N LEU A 13 -8.77 -5.45 19.59
CA LEU A 13 -9.92 -4.87 20.29
C LEU A 13 -10.41 -3.67 19.48
N GLU A 14 -11.35 -3.90 18.57
CA GLU A 14 -11.98 -2.84 17.78
C GLU A 14 -13.21 -2.28 18.53
N THR A 15 -13.28 -0.96 18.68
CA THR A 15 -14.47 -0.29 19.22
C THR A 15 -15.63 -0.40 18.24
N ARG A 16 -16.66 -1.17 18.62
CA ARG A 16 -17.88 -1.35 17.85
C ARG A 16 -19.00 -0.43 18.34
N GLN A 17 -19.90 -0.09 17.43
CA GLN A 17 -21.09 0.69 17.66
C GLN A 17 -22.29 -0.23 17.48
N HIS A 18 -22.96 -0.55 18.58
CA HIS A 18 -24.09 -1.49 18.59
C HIS A 18 -25.42 -0.80 18.27
N GLU A 19 -25.54 0.49 18.52
CA GLU A 19 -26.74 1.26 18.23
C GLU A 19 -26.41 2.47 17.34
N LEU A 20 -27.18 2.67 16.28
CA LEU A 20 -27.08 3.85 15.43
C LEU A 20 -28.48 4.45 15.24
N LEU A 21 -28.70 5.66 15.77
CA LEU A 21 -29.97 6.39 15.62
C LEU A 21 -31.21 5.57 16.05
N GLY A 22 -31.11 4.80 17.13
CA GLY A 22 -32.20 3.94 17.64
C GLY A 22 -32.38 2.61 16.90
N LEU A 23 -31.59 2.34 15.85
CA LEU A 23 -31.49 1.03 15.23
C LEU A 23 -30.39 0.22 15.92
N ASP A 24 -30.76 -0.97 16.42
CA ASP A 24 -29.80 -1.96 16.90
C ASP A 24 -29.13 -2.65 15.70
N LEU A 25 -27.80 -2.53 15.64
CA LEU A 25 -26.96 -3.13 14.60
C LEU A 25 -26.50 -4.54 15.00
N GLY A 26 -26.96 -5.07 16.13
CA GLY A 26 -26.65 -6.41 16.63
C GLY A 26 -25.18 -6.53 17.02
N GLU A 27 -24.38 -7.23 16.19
CA GLU A 27 -22.94 -7.46 16.43
C GLU A 27 -22.11 -6.16 16.43
N GLY A 28 -22.72 -5.05 16.00
CA GLY A 28 -22.18 -3.69 16.03
C GLY A 28 -21.22 -3.39 14.89
N ALA A 29 -21.38 -2.23 14.26
CA ALA A 29 -20.48 -1.77 13.21
C ALA A 29 -19.21 -1.15 13.80
N PRO A 30 -18.01 -1.42 13.26
CA PRO A 30 -16.78 -0.77 13.73
C PRO A 30 -16.87 0.75 13.57
N ARG A 31 -16.59 1.51 14.64
CA ARG A 31 -16.73 2.99 14.64
C ARG A 31 -15.94 3.67 13.52
N ARG A 32 -14.73 3.17 13.24
CA ARG A 32 -13.89 3.70 12.16
C ARG A 32 -14.55 3.54 10.78
N THR A 33 -15.28 2.45 10.56
CA THR A 33 -16.05 2.22 9.33
C THR A 33 -17.21 3.20 9.22
N LEU A 34 -17.94 3.44 10.32
CA LEU A 34 -19.04 4.41 10.35
C LEU A 34 -18.55 5.83 10.05
N VAL A 35 -17.49 6.28 10.73
CA VAL A 35 -16.89 7.61 10.50
C VAL A 35 -16.41 7.74 9.06
N LEU A 36 -15.70 6.73 8.54
CA LEU A 36 -15.21 6.75 7.17
C LEU A 36 -16.36 6.78 6.15
N GLY A 37 -17.40 5.96 6.36
CA GLY A 37 -18.59 5.95 5.52
C GLY A 37 -19.34 7.27 5.54
N PHE A 38 -19.48 7.89 6.71
CA PHE A 38 -20.10 9.21 6.87
C PHE A 38 -19.34 10.30 6.11
N VAL A 39 -18.01 10.37 6.28
CA VAL A 39 -17.18 11.35 5.57
C VAL A 39 -17.25 11.14 4.05
N LEU A 40 -17.17 9.89 3.59
CA LEU A 40 -17.33 9.55 2.16
C LEU A 40 -18.69 9.98 1.62
N TYR A 41 -19.75 9.71 2.37
CA TYR A 41 -21.10 10.08 2.01
C TYR A 41 -21.25 11.59 1.86
N LEU A 42 -20.77 12.38 2.83
CA LEU A 42 -20.82 13.84 2.76
C LEU A 42 -20.02 14.41 1.59
N LEU A 43 -18.79 13.91 1.37
CA LEU A 43 -17.97 14.38 0.25
C LEU A 43 -18.60 14.05 -1.10
N TRP A 44 -19.16 12.85 -1.23
CA TRP A 44 -19.80 12.41 -2.47
C TRP A 44 -21.11 13.16 -2.74
N THR A 45 -22.05 13.08 -1.79
CA THR A 45 -23.38 13.69 -1.95
C THR A 45 -23.30 15.21 -1.94
N GLY A 46 -22.48 15.81 -1.07
CA GLY A 46 -22.22 17.24 -1.08
C GLY A 46 -21.61 17.71 -2.40
N GLY A 47 -20.64 16.96 -2.93
CA GLY A 47 -20.06 17.23 -4.24
C GLY A 47 -21.09 17.16 -5.37
N LEU A 48 -21.94 16.14 -5.39
CA LEU A 48 -23.00 16.02 -6.39
C LEU A 48 -24.09 17.08 -6.22
N LEU A 49 -24.48 17.43 -5.00
CA LEU A 49 -25.43 18.51 -4.72
C LEU A 49 -24.93 19.84 -5.29
N LEU A 50 -23.63 20.13 -5.16
CA LEU A 50 -23.03 21.36 -5.69
C LEU A 50 -23.00 21.40 -7.22
N ILE A 51 -22.88 20.25 -7.89
CA ILE A 51 -22.73 20.18 -9.36
C ILE A 51 -24.09 20.00 -10.06
N LEU A 52 -24.94 19.13 -9.53
CA LEU A 52 -26.17 18.64 -10.15
C LEU A 52 -27.45 19.11 -9.43
N GLY A 53 -27.34 19.66 -8.21
CA GLY A 53 -28.48 20.06 -7.41
C GLY A 53 -29.17 18.90 -6.67
N LEU A 54 -30.44 19.08 -6.31
CA LEU A 54 -31.23 18.10 -5.54
C LEU A 54 -31.46 16.79 -6.32
N PRO A 55 -31.41 15.63 -5.66
CA PRO A 55 -31.63 14.35 -6.33
C PRO A 55 -33.10 14.17 -6.72
N GLY A 56 -33.33 13.79 -7.98
CA GLY A 56 -34.59 13.27 -8.47
C GLY A 56 -34.67 11.74 -8.36
N LYS A 57 -35.80 11.16 -8.76
CA LYS A 57 -36.05 9.71 -8.66
C LYS A 57 -34.98 8.85 -9.33
N PHE A 58 -34.47 9.27 -10.49
CA PHE A 58 -33.46 8.53 -11.24
C PHE A 58 -32.02 8.79 -10.75
N THR A 59 -31.75 9.97 -10.21
CA THR A 59 -30.42 10.35 -9.73
C THR A 59 -30.18 9.91 -8.29
N PHE A 60 -31.22 9.58 -7.53
CA PHE A 60 -31.13 9.08 -6.16
C PHE A 60 -30.12 7.92 -6.01
N THR A 61 -30.16 6.94 -6.92
CA THR A 61 -29.22 5.80 -6.90
C THR A 61 -27.77 6.27 -7.05
N LEU A 62 -27.50 7.27 -7.90
CA LEU A 62 -26.16 7.82 -8.09
C LEU A 62 -25.64 8.55 -6.85
N TYR A 63 -26.54 9.16 -6.07
CA TYR A 63 -26.16 9.88 -4.85
C TYR A 63 -25.86 8.89 -3.72
N PHE A 64 -26.65 7.81 -3.60
CA PHE A 64 -26.58 6.93 -2.43
C PHE A 64 -25.71 5.68 -2.64
N LEU A 65 -25.80 5.05 -3.81
CA LEU A 65 -25.24 3.73 -4.03
C LEU A 65 -23.69 3.71 -4.06
N PRO A 66 -23.00 4.63 -4.78
CA PRO A 66 -21.53 4.63 -4.81
C PRO A 66 -20.86 4.79 -3.43
N PRO A 67 -21.23 5.75 -2.55
CA PRO A 67 -20.62 5.89 -1.24
C PRO A 67 -20.92 4.69 -0.34
N LEU A 68 -22.11 4.10 -0.44
CA LEU A 68 -22.47 2.89 0.30
C LEU A 68 -21.59 1.69 -0.11
N LEU A 69 -21.46 1.43 -1.41
CA LEU A 69 -20.64 0.34 -1.92
C LEU A 69 -19.16 0.54 -1.55
N THR A 70 -18.65 1.76 -1.67
CA THR A 70 -17.26 2.05 -1.29
C THR A 70 -17.03 1.91 0.21
N ALA A 71 -18.00 2.22 1.08
CA ALA A 71 -17.90 1.93 2.50
C ALA A 71 -17.85 0.41 2.75
N ILE A 72 -18.83 -0.35 2.24
CA ILE A 72 -18.95 -1.81 2.49
C ILE A 72 -17.72 -2.56 1.97
N PHE A 73 -17.34 -2.35 0.70
CA PHE A 73 -16.23 -3.07 0.09
C PHE A 73 -14.86 -2.47 0.42
N GLY A 74 -14.81 -1.18 0.72
CA GLY A 74 -13.57 -0.47 1.03
C GLY A 74 -13.05 -0.76 2.43
N THR A 75 -13.92 -0.99 3.41
CA THR A 75 -13.49 -1.32 4.79
C THR A 75 -13.17 -2.79 4.99
N GLN A 76 -13.45 -3.66 4.01
CA GLN A 76 -12.99 -5.04 4.06
C GLN A 76 -11.46 -5.11 4.05
N ARG A 77 -10.90 -6.05 4.82
CA ARG A 77 -9.46 -6.33 4.82
C ARG A 77 -9.04 -6.85 3.45
N SER A 78 -7.91 -6.37 2.95
CA SER A 78 -7.45 -6.74 1.63
C SER A 78 -6.90 -8.16 1.59
N ARG A 79 -7.34 -8.96 0.61
CA ARG A 79 -6.78 -10.31 0.37
C ARG A 79 -5.28 -10.30 0.05
N LYS A 80 -4.75 -9.17 -0.46
CA LYS A 80 -3.33 -9.02 -0.77
C LYS A 80 -2.47 -8.65 0.44
N ASN A 81 -3.06 -7.95 1.41
CA ASN A 81 -2.38 -7.50 2.61
C ASN A 81 -3.40 -7.35 3.75
N GLU A 82 -3.40 -8.34 4.63
CA GLU A 82 -4.36 -8.43 5.74
C GLU A 82 -4.28 -7.24 6.71
N ARG A 83 -3.16 -6.50 6.71
CA ARG A 83 -2.96 -5.32 7.57
C ARG A 83 -3.62 -4.04 7.03
N ARG A 84 -4.15 -4.05 5.80
CA ARG A 84 -4.69 -2.85 5.15
C ARG A 84 -6.11 -3.07 4.67
N TRP A 85 -6.92 -2.01 4.76
CA TRP A 85 -8.24 -1.97 4.15
C TRP A 85 -8.15 -1.79 2.63
N ASN A 86 -9.14 -2.32 1.91
CA ASN A 86 -9.23 -2.19 0.45
C ASN A 86 -9.23 -0.73 0.00
N ILE A 87 -9.88 0.16 0.74
CA ILE A 87 -9.93 1.59 0.41
C ILE A 87 -8.54 2.24 0.36
N THR A 88 -7.63 1.84 1.26
CA THR A 88 -6.24 2.33 1.23
C THR A 88 -5.53 1.83 -0.02
N TYR A 89 -5.76 0.58 -0.40
CA TYR A 89 -5.18 0.01 -1.61
C TYR A 89 -5.72 0.70 -2.87
N TRP A 90 -7.02 1.01 -2.91
CA TRP A 90 -7.63 1.78 -4.00
C TRP A 90 -7.05 3.19 -4.07
N ALA A 91 -6.97 3.90 -2.94
CA ALA A 91 -6.38 5.24 -2.88
C ALA A 91 -4.92 5.25 -3.36
N LEU A 92 -4.12 4.25 -2.95
CA LEU A 92 -2.74 4.10 -3.45
C LEU A 92 -2.69 3.79 -4.94
N THR A 93 -3.62 2.98 -5.45
CA THR A 93 -3.72 2.67 -6.88
C THR A 93 -4.08 3.91 -7.68
N VAL A 94 -5.10 4.67 -7.24
CA VAL A 94 -5.51 5.93 -7.87
C VAL A 94 -4.37 6.94 -7.83
N ARG A 95 -3.70 7.10 -6.68
CA ARG A 95 -2.54 7.97 -6.54
C ARG A 95 -1.41 7.57 -7.49
N TYR A 96 -1.12 6.28 -7.59
CA TYR A 96 -0.09 5.73 -8.48
C TYR A 96 -0.42 6.04 -9.95
N VAL A 97 -1.67 5.90 -10.36
CA VAL A 97 -2.12 6.19 -11.72
C VAL A 97 -2.08 7.71 -12.00
N ALA A 98 -2.59 8.53 -11.09
CA ALA A 98 -2.75 9.97 -11.26
C ALA A 98 -1.40 10.74 -11.21
N LEU A 99 -0.65 10.55 -10.11
CA LEU A 99 0.61 11.26 -9.86
C LEU A 99 1.81 10.58 -10.52
N GLY A 100 1.73 9.28 -10.78
CA GLY A 100 2.82 8.50 -11.32
C GLY A 100 3.86 8.09 -10.28
N HIS A 101 4.66 7.10 -10.67
CA HIS A 101 5.80 6.66 -9.90
C HIS A 101 7.01 7.52 -10.24
N ARG A 102 7.69 8.07 -9.23
CA ARG A 102 9.05 8.60 -9.42
C ARG A 102 10.00 7.40 -9.41
N PRO A 103 10.63 7.04 -10.54
CA PRO A 103 11.59 5.95 -10.54
C PRO A 103 12.78 6.36 -9.66
N ILE A 104 13.18 5.45 -8.78
CA ILE A 104 14.39 5.64 -7.96
C ILE A 104 15.57 5.17 -8.81
N ILE A 105 16.19 6.10 -9.53
CA ILE A 105 17.33 5.78 -10.41
C ILE A 105 18.61 5.89 -9.61
N CYS A 106 19.42 4.83 -9.66
CA CYS A 106 20.68 4.73 -8.92
C CYS A 106 20.52 5.03 -7.42
N GLY A 107 19.42 4.60 -6.79
CA GLY A 107 19.18 4.86 -5.36
C GLY A 107 18.83 6.31 -5.01
N GLY A 108 18.44 7.14 -5.99
CA GLY A 108 18.09 8.55 -5.79
C GLY A 108 19.21 9.54 -6.12
N ARG A 109 20.31 9.06 -6.72
CA ARG A 109 21.50 9.87 -7.07
C ARG A 109 21.26 10.92 -8.16
N ARG A 110 20.17 10.80 -8.92
CA ARG A 110 19.76 11.81 -9.91
C ARG A 110 18.25 11.99 -9.88
N SER A 111 17.80 13.21 -10.19
CA SER A 111 16.40 13.44 -10.50
C SER A 111 16.01 12.66 -11.75
N ALA A 112 14.89 11.95 -11.69
CA ALA A 112 14.34 11.26 -12.85
C ALA A 112 13.98 12.26 -13.96
N SER A 113 14.48 12.03 -15.16
CA SER A 113 14.11 12.80 -16.35
C SER A 113 12.68 12.42 -16.79
N ARG A 114 11.97 13.31 -17.50
CA ARG A 114 10.57 13.08 -17.88
C ARG A 114 10.37 11.80 -18.73
N VAL A 115 11.40 11.41 -19.49
CA VAL A 115 11.39 10.23 -20.37
C VAL A 115 11.48 8.92 -19.57
N GLU A 116 12.02 8.96 -18.35
CA GLU A 116 12.12 7.79 -17.47
C GLU A 116 10.84 7.52 -16.67
N TRP A 117 9.87 8.43 -16.74
CA TRP A 117 8.59 8.24 -16.06
C TRP A 117 7.74 7.25 -16.84
N ILE A 118 7.25 6.22 -16.15
CA ILE A 118 6.34 5.23 -16.74
C ILE A 118 5.08 5.97 -17.23
N PRO A 119 4.71 5.91 -18.50
CA PRO A 119 3.53 6.61 -19.02
C PRO A 119 2.24 6.09 -18.37
N ARG A 120 1.22 6.96 -18.28
CA ARG A 120 -0.08 6.63 -17.63
C ARG A 120 -0.71 5.35 -18.15
N ARG A 121 -0.66 5.12 -19.47
CA ARG A 121 -1.23 3.95 -20.12
C ARG A 121 -0.57 2.66 -19.63
N GLU A 122 0.76 2.64 -19.58
CA GLU A 122 1.53 1.50 -19.07
C GLU A 122 1.25 1.26 -17.57
N ARG A 123 1.05 2.31 -16.77
CA ARG A 123 0.67 2.16 -15.35
C ARG A 123 -0.70 1.51 -15.15
N MET A 124 -1.64 1.76 -16.06
CA MET A 124 -2.98 1.16 -16.01
C MET A 124 -2.96 -0.30 -16.46
N THR A 125 -2.10 -0.65 -17.43
CA THR A 125 -2.01 -2.01 -17.99
C THR A 125 -1.05 -2.92 -17.24
N SER A 126 -0.04 -2.39 -16.55
CA SER A 126 1.00 -3.16 -15.84
C SER A 126 0.51 -3.91 -14.60
N ARG A 127 -0.82 -4.06 -14.39
CA ARG A 127 -1.34 -5.05 -13.42
C ARG A 127 -0.96 -6.49 -13.83
N GLY A 128 -0.50 -6.72 -15.07
CA GLY A 128 0.21 -7.92 -15.49
C GLY A 128 1.53 -7.57 -16.17
N GLY A 129 2.66 -7.95 -15.55
CA GLY A 129 3.97 -7.96 -16.18
C GLY A 129 4.67 -6.60 -16.26
N LEU A 130 5.64 -6.38 -15.37
CA LEU A 130 6.81 -5.60 -15.74
C LEU A 130 7.39 -6.25 -17.00
N ARG A 131 7.18 -5.66 -18.18
CA ARG A 131 8.01 -5.98 -19.33
C ARG A 131 9.43 -5.51 -18.98
N PRO A 132 10.41 -6.42 -18.83
CA PRO A 132 11.78 -6.00 -18.63
C PRO A 132 12.21 -5.23 -19.87
N GLY A 133 12.83 -4.07 -19.66
CA GLY A 133 13.66 -3.37 -20.63
C GLY A 133 13.12 -3.34 -22.05
N ARG A 134 12.28 -2.34 -22.36
CA ARG A 134 12.53 -1.65 -23.63
C ARG A 134 13.76 -0.82 -23.36
N ASP A 135 14.92 -1.44 -23.50
CA ASP A 135 16.18 -0.75 -23.66
C ASP A 135 15.96 0.20 -24.84
N ALA A 136 15.57 1.43 -24.51
CA ALA A 136 15.57 2.52 -25.45
C ALA A 136 17.00 2.58 -25.94
N GLY A 137 17.18 2.22 -27.22
CA GLY A 137 18.45 2.21 -27.93
C GLY A 137 19.20 3.50 -27.64
N ARG A 138 20.05 3.44 -26.62
CA ARG A 138 21.05 4.46 -26.38
C ARG A 138 22.25 3.96 -27.14
N ASP A 139 22.38 4.47 -28.35
CA ASP A 139 23.55 4.26 -29.18
C ASP A 139 24.80 4.43 -28.31
N ALA A 140 25.68 3.45 -28.35
CA ALA A 140 26.96 3.44 -27.64
C ALA A 140 27.87 4.63 -28.02
N SER A 141 27.47 5.42 -29.02
CA SER A 141 28.12 6.66 -29.46
C SER A 141 27.87 7.87 -28.56
N THR A 142 26.84 7.84 -27.72
CA THR A 142 26.59 8.92 -26.73
C THR A 142 27.19 8.49 -25.40
N GLY A 143 28.33 9.11 -25.03
CA GLY A 143 29.00 8.85 -23.76
C GLY A 143 28.05 8.90 -22.56
N PRO A 144 28.40 8.22 -21.44
CA PRO A 144 27.54 8.17 -20.26
C PRO A 144 27.16 9.59 -19.84
N ALA A 145 25.86 9.85 -19.71
CA ALA A 145 25.36 11.15 -19.24
C ALA A 145 26.08 11.53 -17.93
N PRO A 146 26.45 12.81 -17.74
CA PRO A 146 27.22 13.24 -16.57
C PRO A 146 26.48 12.81 -15.29
N LEU A 147 27.11 11.89 -14.55
CA LEU A 147 26.60 11.41 -13.27
C LEU A 147 26.84 12.49 -12.22
N ALA A 148 25.77 12.91 -11.53
CA ALA A 148 25.92 13.71 -10.32
C ALA A 148 26.40 12.80 -9.17
N GLY A 149 27.57 13.12 -8.62
CA GLY A 149 28.16 12.49 -7.43
C GLY A 149 29.21 11.42 -7.71
N ALA A 150 30.20 11.32 -6.82
CA ALA A 150 31.32 10.41 -6.93
C ALA A 150 30.88 8.93 -7.02
N PRO A 151 31.61 8.07 -7.75
CA PRO A 151 31.34 6.64 -7.78
C PRO A 151 31.40 6.07 -6.35
N ILE A 152 30.30 5.44 -5.92
CA ILE A 152 30.33 4.64 -4.68
C ILE A 152 31.02 3.34 -5.05
N ARG A 153 32.31 3.24 -4.75
CA ARG A 153 32.99 1.95 -4.73
C ARG A 153 32.42 1.18 -3.55
N LEU A 154 31.54 0.23 -3.84
CA LEU A 154 31.15 -0.76 -2.85
C LEU A 154 32.40 -1.62 -2.61
N ASP A 155 33.20 -1.23 -1.62
CA ASP A 155 34.32 -2.02 -1.12
C ASP A 155 33.80 -3.17 -0.23
N ALA A 156 32.68 -3.75 -0.66
CA ALA A 156 32.06 -4.90 -0.04
C ALA A 156 32.91 -6.11 -0.42
N ARG A 157 33.98 -6.35 0.35
CA ARG A 157 34.72 -7.61 0.26
C ARG A 157 33.72 -8.73 0.57
N PRO A 158 33.41 -9.64 -0.38
CA PRO A 158 32.58 -10.78 -0.07
C PRO A 158 33.33 -11.60 0.99
N ARG A 159 32.89 -11.52 2.25
CA ARG A 159 33.39 -12.39 3.30
C ARG A 159 32.65 -13.70 3.15
N LEU A 160 33.33 -14.70 2.59
CA LEU A 160 32.83 -16.06 2.57
C LEU A 160 32.86 -16.57 4.02
N TYR A 161 31.69 -16.57 4.68
CA TYR A 161 31.56 -17.15 6.00
C TYR A 161 31.40 -18.66 5.85
N GLY A 162 32.35 -19.42 6.39
CA GLY A 162 32.23 -20.88 6.46
C GLY A 162 30.96 -21.30 7.22
N PRO A 163 30.46 -22.52 6.98
CA PRO A 163 29.21 -23.02 7.58
C PRO A 163 29.19 -22.87 9.12
N ASP A 164 30.34 -22.99 9.78
CA ASP A 164 30.46 -22.85 11.25
C ASP A 164 30.24 -21.42 11.75
N GLN A 165 30.71 -20.42 11.00
CA GLN A 165 30.50 -18.99 11.30
C GLN A 165 29.01 -18.62 11.12
N VAL A 166 28.37 -19.17 10.08
CA VAL A 166 26.92 -19.01 9.83
C VAL A 166 26.10 -19.67 10.94
N TYR A 167 26.50 -20.86 11.40
CA TYR A 167 25.86 -21.56 12.50
C TYR A 167 25.94 -20.78 13.83
N LYS A 168 27.13 -20.26 14.18
CA LYS A 168 27.32 -19.40 15.37
C LYS A 168 26.51 -18.11 15.30
N ALA A 169 26.42 -17.47 14.13
CA ALA A 169 25.62 -16.27 13.95
C ALA A 169 24.11 -16.54 14.12
N ARG A 170 23.61 -17.68 13.62
CA ARG A 170 22.22 -18.12 13.87
C ARG A 170 21.98 -18.47 15.33
N GLY A 171 22.94 -19.12 16.00
CA GLY A 171 22.86 -19.49 17.41
C GLY A 171 22.79 -18.28 18.35
N ARG A 172 23.57 -17.22 18.08
CA ARG A 172 23.57 -15.98 18.89
C ARG A 172 22.24 -15.23 18.89
N ARG A 173 21.44 -15.31 17.83
CA ARG A 173 20.09 -14.73 17.82
C ARG A 173 19.09 -15.49 18.70
N ARG A 174 19.35 -16.76 18.99
CA ARG A 174 18.47 -17.60 19.83
C ARG A 174 18.70 -17.39 21.33
N GLY A 175 19.90 -16.95 21.73
CA GLY A 175 20.25 -16.75 23.15
C GLY A 175 19.98 -15.35 23.72
N LYS A 176 19.52 -14.38 22.91
CA LYS A 176 19.35 -12.98 23.35
C LYS A 176 17.93 -12.62 23.80
N THR A 177 17.01 -13.60 23.84
CA THR A 177 15.60 -13.41 24.23
C THR A 177 15.25 -14.03 25.60
N THR A 178 16.24 -14.43 26.39
CA THR A 178 16.06 -14.97 27.74
C THR A 178 16.98 -14.19 28.68
N GLY A 179 16.45 -13.14 29.30
CA GLY A 179 17.21 -12.37 30.28
C GLY A 179 16.71 -10.95 30.51
N LYS A 180 15.45 -10.80 30.94
CA LYS A 180 15.06 -9.66 31.79
C LYS A 180 13.76 -9.94 32.55
N THR A 181 13.87 -10.72 33.62
CA THR A 181 13.00 -10.65 34.81
C THR A 181 13.79 -11.21 35.97
N ALA A 182 14.42 -10.31 36.71
CA ALA A 182 14.52 -10.31 38.17
C ALA A 182 14.45 -8.85 38.58
#